data_AF-A0A6I3T497-F1
#
_entry.id   AF-A0A6I3T497-F1
#
_cell.length_a   1.000
_cell.length_b   1.000
_cell.length_c   1.000
_cell.angle_alpha   90.00
_cell.angle_beta   90.00
_cell.angle_gamma   90.00
#
_symmetry.space_group_name_H-M   'P 1'
#
loop_
_entity.id
_entity.type
_entity.pdbx_description
1 polymer ?
#
loop_
_entity_poly.entity_id
_entity_poly.type
_entity_poly.pdbx_seq_one_letter_code
_entity_poly.pdbx_strand_id
1 'polypeptide(L)'
;ARPAARPAPGFAPAAPTQSRPAPGFAPAAPAVDMERISAMMADAVNAAKATAAAEMSTMMTELRAMRGMMETQLAELSWGSSQQREPHKAAVLREMLAAGFSATLSKMLIEKMPAGRSAEESLRWVRTVLARNMNVIANEDALIEGGGVFALVGPTGVGKTTSTAKLAARCVMRHGPEKLALITTDAYRIGAHEQLRIYGKILGVMVHSVKDEADLRIALKELRNKHTVLIDTVGVSQRDQMVTEQVAMLQGAGADVKRLLCLNSTSTQETLTEVVRAYQGSGLAGAIMTKLDEAASIGNVLDVVIRQKLNLFYVSNGQRVPEDLHLAKPMELVERAFRLKKDVNQFADSDLPMLMAAAGNDAREVHLG
;
A
#
# COMPACT_ATOMS: atom_id res chain seq x y z
N ALA A 1 -100.37 -8.34 -68.85
CA ALA A 1 -101.67 -7.64 -68.71
C ALA A 1 -102.04 -7.59 -67.23
N ARG A 2 -102.63 -6.45 -66.80
CA ARG A 2 -103.45 -6.16 -65.59
C ARG A 2 -104.18 -7.36 -64.94
N PRO A 3 -104.87 -7.25 -63.76
CA PRO A 3 -104.84 -6.26 -62.65
C PRO A 3 -104.87 -6.95 -61.24
N ALA A 4 -104.54 -6.25 -60.15
CA ALA A 4 -105.38 -5.70 -59.06
C ALA A 4 -106.08 -6.64 -58.03
N ALA A 5 -106.00 -6.16 -56.77
CA ALA A 5 -107.04 -6.08 -55.74
C ALA A 5 -107.24 -7.21 -54.68
N ARG A 6 -107.24 -6.74 -53.41
CA ARG A 6 -107.87 -7.18 -52.14
C ARG A 6 -109.21 -7.95 -52.30
N PRO A 7 -109.79 -8.64 -51.27
CA PRO A 7 -109.84 -8.29 -49.82
C PRO A 7 -109.83 -9.46 -48.78
N ALA A 8 -110.11 -9.10 -47.51
CA ALA A 8 -110.10 -9.81 -46.20
C ALA A 8 -111.26 -10.85 -45.97
N PRO A 9 -111.65 -11.32 -44.75
CA PRO A 9 -111.07 -11.33 -43.37
C PRO A 9 -111.18 -12.70 -42.61
N GLY A 10 -110.74 -12.78 -41.34
CA GLY A 10 -111.50 -13.49 -40.28
C GLY A 10 -110.81 -14.46 -39.27
N PHE A 11 -110.88 -14.07 -37.98
CA PHE A 11 -111.04 -14.85 -36.71
C PHE A 11 -109.88 -15.61 -35.99
N ALA A 12 -109.94 -15.49 -34.64
CA ALA A 12 -109.04 -15.92 -33.54
C ALA A 12 -109.34 -17.36 -33.01
N PRO A 13 -108.85 -17.90 -31.85
CA PRO A 13 -107.98 -17.37 -30.78
C PRO A 13 -106.95 -18.34 -30.07
N ALA A 14 -106.19 -17.76 -29.10
CA ALA A 14 -105.74 -18.28 -27.76
C ALA A 14 -104.35 -18.95 -27.50
N ALA A 15 -103.57 -18.28 -26.62
CA ALA A 15 -102.73 -18.72 -25.46
C ALA A 15 -101.40 -19.54 -25.62
N PRO A 16 -100.47 -19.50 -24.62
CA PRO A 16 -99.02 -19.27 -24.85
C PRO A 16 -98.04 -20.36 -24.33
N THR A 17 -96.78 -20.41 -24.82
CA THR A 17 -95.60 -20.93 -24.06
C THR A 17 -94.21 -20.65 -24.70
N GLN A 18 -93.27 -20.21 -23.85
CA GLN A 18 -91.85 -20.59 -23.65
C GLN A 18 -90.72 -20.49 -24.71
N SER A 19 -89.67 -19.74 -24.27
CA SER A 19 -88.21 -19.98 -24.25
C SER A 19 -87.28 -19.90 -25.47
N ARG A 20 -86.32 -18.94 -25.38
CA ARG A 20 -84.88 -18.88 -25.84
C ARG A 20 -84.59 -18.98 -27.35
N PRO A 21 -83.38 -18.61 -27.88
CA PRO A 21 -82.16 -17.97 -27.34
C PRO A 21 -81.59 -16.77 -28.21
N ALA A 22 -80.36 -16.30 -27.87
CA ALA A 22 -79.52 -15.21 -28.43
C ALA A 22 -78.99 -15.45 -29.89
N PRO A 23 -78.05 -14.67 -30.52
CA PRO A 23 -77.22 -13.50 -30.10
C PRO A 23 -76.94 -12.38 -31.15
N GLY A 24 -76.16 -11.33 -30.78
CA GLY A 24 -75.50 -10.38 -31.70
C GLY A 24 -74.57 -9.35 -31.01
N PHE A 25 -73.28 -9.34 -31.39
CA PHE A 25 -72.08 -8.55 -30.96
C PHE A 25 -72.20 -7.01 -31.13
N ALA A 26 -71.44 -6.06 -30.53
CA ALA A 26 -70.06 -5.90 -29.97
C ALA A 26 -69.97 -4.61 -29.09
N PRO A 27 -68.83 -4.14 -28.50
CA PRO A 27 -67.49 -4.72 -28.31
C PRO A 27 -67.05 -4.82 -26.82
N ALA A 28 -65.92 -5.51 -26.58
CA ALA A 28 -65.38 -5.81 -25.26
C ALA A 28 -64.33 -4.78 -24.74
N ALA A 29 -64.56 -4.33 -23.50
CA ALA A 29 -63.68 -3.94 -22.36
C ALA A 29 -62.40 -3.09 -22.55
N PRO A 30 -61.99 -2.29 -21.54
CA PRO A 30 -60.62 -2.34 -21.06
C PRO A 30 -60.52 -3.50 -20.06
N ALA A 31 -59.87 -4.59 -20.45
CA ALA A 31 -59.44 -5.59 -19.49
C ALA A 31 -58.41 -4.92 -18.55
N VAL A 32 -58.62 -5.06 -17.24
CA VAL A 32 -57.62 -4.68 -16.24
C VAL A 32 -56.38 -5.55 -16.51
N ASP A 33 -55.33 -4.93 -17.03
CA ASP A 33 -54.09 -5.59 -17.40
C ASP A 33 -53.34 -5.98 -16.12
N MET A 34 -53.59 -7.22 -15.67
CA MET A 34 -53.00 -7.79 -14.46
C MET A 34 -51.47 -7.86 -14.55
N GLU A 35 -50.87 -7.89 -15.75
CA GLU A 35 -49.42 -7.83 -15.92
C GLU A 35 -48.89 -6.43 -15.60
N ARG A 36 -49.58 -5.37 -16.05
CA ARG A 36 -49.22 -3.99 -15.67
C ARG A 36 -49.37 -3.73 -14.19
N ILE A 37 -50.43 -4.23 -13.55
CA ILE A 37 -50.62 -4.06 -12.10
C ILE A 37 -49.55 -4.82 -11.32
N SER A 38 -49.20 -6.04 -11.74
CA SER A 38 -48.11 -6.82 -11.14
C SER A 38 -46.75 -6.13 -11.30
N ALA A 39 -46.45 -5.60 -12.49
CA ALA A 39 -45.23 -4.84 -12.75
C ALA A 39 -45.15 -3.56 -11.89
N MET A 40 -46.25 -2.81 -11.78
CA MET A 40 -46.32 -1.62 -10.92
C MET A 40 -46.16 -1.97 -9.43
N MET A 41 -46.72 -3.10 -8.96
CA MET A 41 -46.50 -3.58 -7.59
C MET A 41 -45.04 -4.03 -7.37
N ALA A 42 -44.43 -4.69 -8.34
CA ALA A 42 -43.02 -5.10 -8.26
C ALA A 42 -42.08 -3.88 -8.21
N ASP A 43 -42.33 -2.86 -9.03
CA ASP A 43 -41.59 -1.60 -9.03
C ASP A 43 -41.78 -0.83 -7.72
N ALA A 44 -43.00 -0.78 -7.19
CA ALA A 44 -43.28 -0.17 -5.88
C ALA A 44 -42.56 -0.90 -4.73
N VAL A 45 -42.50 -2.23 -4.77
CA VAL A 45 -41.78 -3.04 -3.77
C VAL A 45 -40.27 -2.85 -3.90
N ASN A 46 -39.74 -2.76 -5.12
CA ASN A 46 -38.31 -2.50 -5.35
C ASN A 46 -37.92 -1.08 -4.93
N ALA A 47 -38.76 -0.08 -5.21
CA ALA A 47 -38.58 1.28 -4.73
C ALA A 47 -38.63 1.35 -3.20
N ALA A 48 -39.59 0.69 -2.56
CA ALA A 48 -39.66 0.61 -1.09
C ALA A 48 -38.42 -0.07 -0.48
N LYS A 49 -37.92 -1.15 -1.08
CA LYS A 49 -36.68 -1.81 -0.66
C LYS A 49 -35.44 -0.92 -0.84
N ALA A 50 -35.34 -0.19 -1.95
CA ALA A 50 -34.24 0.73 -2.20
C ALA A 50 -34.25 1.90 -1.21
N THR A 51 -35.43 2.43 -0.89
CA THR A 51 -35.60 3.49 0.11
C THR A 51 -35.22 3.01 1.51
N ALA A 52 -35.69 1.82 1.92
CA ALA A 52 -35.32 1.21 3.19
C ALA A 52 -33.81 0.89 3.28
N ALA A 53 -33.18 0.46 2.19
CA ALA A 53 -31.74 0.24 2.12
C ALA A 53 -30.94 1.56 2.22
N ALA A 54 -31.43 2.64 1.61
CA ALA A 54 -30.84 3.96 1.74
C ALA A 54 -30.96 4.50 3.18
N GLU A 55 -32.12 4.40 3.80
CA GLU A 55 -32.34 4.78 5.20
C GLU A 55 -31.46 3.97 6.17
N MET A 56 -31.35 2.65 5.96
CA MET A 56 -30.47 1.78 6.73
C MET A 56 -28.98 2.16 6.55
N SER A 57 -28.57 2.51 5.32
CA SER A 57 -27.20 2.99 5.04
C SER A 57 -26.92 4.32 5.76
N THR A 58 -27.87 5.25 5.75
CA THR A 58 -27.78 6.52 6.46
C THR A 58 -27.69 6.29 7.98
N MET A 59 -28.55 5.45 8.54
CA MET A 59 -28.52 5.08 9.96
C MET A 59 -27.20 4.41 10.36
N MET A 60 -26.66 3.51 9.52
CA MET A 60 -25.36 2.89 9.75
C MET A 60 -24.21 3.90 9.68
N THR A 61 -24.34 4.94 8.86
CA THR A 61 -23.37 6.04 8.77
C THR A 61 -23.42 6.91 10.02
N GLU A 62 -24.61 7.25 10.50
CA GLU A 62 -24.81 7.98 11.77
C GLU A 62 -24.33 7.19 12.98
N LEU A 63 -24.60 5.88 13.04
CA LEU A 63 -24.11 5.00 14.10
C LEU A 63 -22.57 4.92 14.11
N ARG A 64 -21.94 4.84 12.93
CA ARG A 64 -20.47 4.90 12.83
C ARG A 64 -19.93 6.26 13.27
N ALA A 65 -20.62 7.35 12.95
CA ALA A 65 -20.24 8.70 13.40
C ALA A 65 -20.38 8.86 14.93
N MET A 66 -21.48 8.39 15.52
CA MET A 66 -21.68 8.39 16.98
C MET A 66 -20.66 7.50 17.68
N ARG A 67 -20.39 6.30 17.14
CA ARG A 67 -19.34 5.43 17.68
C ARG A 67 -17.97 6.10 17.63
N GLY A 68 -17.63 6.75 16.52
CA GLY A 68 -16.40 7.52 16.39
C GLY A 68 -16.31 8.65 17.41
N MET A 69 -17.38 9.42 17.63
CA MET A 69 -17.40 10.48 18.65
C MET A 69 -17.23 9.92 20.07
N MET A 70 -17.89 8.80 20.41
CA MET A 70 -17.74 8.13 21.70
C MET A 70 -16.32 7.58 21.90
N GLU A 71 -15.74 6.95 20.87
CA GLU A 71 -14.36 6.47 20.88
C GLU A 71 -13.38 7.63 21.13
N THR A 72 -13.59 8.78 20.49
CA THR A 72 -12.79 10.00 20.70
C THR A 72 -12.93 10.55 22.13
N GLN A 73 -14.16 10.69 22.65
CA GLN A 73 -14.39 11.19 24.02
C GLN A 73 -13.80 10.26 25.10
N LEU A 74 -13.92 8.95 24.91
CA LEU A 74 -13.32 7.96 25.81
C LEU A 74 -11.79 7.99 25.74
N ALA A 75 -11.23 8.19 24.54
CA ALA A 75 -9.79 8.35 24.38
C ALA A 75 -9.27 9.62 25.07
N GLU A 76 -9.98 10.76 24.94
CA GLU A 76 -9.65 12.02 25.62
C GLU A 76 -9.67 11.88 27.15
N LEU A 77 -10.70 11.25 27.71
CA LEU A 77 -10.80 11.04 29.16
C LEU A 77 -9.72 10.08 29.71
N SER A 78 -9.46 9.00 28.97
CA SER A 78 -8.42 8.03 29.31
C SER A 78 -7.01 8.67 29.24
N TRP A 79 -6.76 9.48 28.22
CA TRP A 79 -5.47 10.14 28.04
C TRP A 79 -5.26 11.31 29.00
N GLY A 80 -6.25 12.17 29.21
CA GLY A 80 -6.12 13.30 30.13
C GLY A 80 -5.80 12.87 31.57
N SER A 81 -6.42 11.77 32.02
CA SER A 81 -6.13 11.18 33.34
C SER A 81 -4.78 10.45 33.39
N SER A 82 -4.35 9.83 32.30
CA SER A 82 -3.03 9.17 32.19
C SER A 82 -1.88 10.17 32.09
N GLN A 83 -2.05 11.30 31.37
CA GLN A 83 -1.06 12.35 31.20
C GLN A 83 -0.74 13.07 32.52
N GLN A 84 -1.76 13.27 33.38
CA GLN A 84 -1.56 13.79 34.73
C GLN A 84 -0.87 12.80 35.66
N ARG A 85 -1.09 11.49 35.46
CA ARG A 85 -0.48 10.42 36.28
C ARG A 85 0.96 10.10 35.87
N GLU A 86 1.27 10.18 34.57
CA GLU A 86 2.55 9.74 34.00
C GLU A 86 3.13 10.77 33.00
N PRO A 87 3.56 11.96 33.46
CA PRO A 87 4.00 13.06 32.59
C PRO A 87 5.22 12.70 31.73
N HIS A 88 6.06 11.77 32.19
CA HIS A 88 7.23 11.29 31.46
C HIS A 88 6.84 10.51 30.19
N LYS A 89 5.74 9.75 30.19
CA LYS A 89 5.24 9.03 28.99
C LYS A 89 4.78 9.99 27.90
N ALA A 90 4.06 11.04 28.29
CA ALA A 90 3.63 12.07 27.35
C ALA A 90 4.81 12.83 26.73
N ALA A 91 5.84 13.13 27.54
CA ALA A 91 7.07 13.73 27.03
C ALA A 91 7.78 12.84 25.99
N VAL A 92 7.91 11.54 26.29
CA VAL A 92 8.50 10.57 25.35
C VAL A 92 7.67 10.44 24.07
N LEU A 93 6.33 10.43 24.17
CA LEU A 93 5.45 10.41 23.01
C LEU A 93 5.70 11.60 22.09
N ARG A 94 5.72 12.81 22.63
CA ARG A 94 5.97 14.01 21.83
C ARG A 94 7.32 13.95 21.14
N GLU A 95 8.36 13.49 21.83
CA GLU A 95 9.68 13.30 21.25
C GLU A 95 9.69 12.27 20.11
N MET A 96 8.95 11.17 20.26
CA MET A 96 8.82 10.15 19.21
C MET A 96 8.07 10.66 17.98
N LEU A 97 6.93 11.34 18.18
CA LEU A 97 6.15 11.93 17.09
C LEU A 97 6.94 13.04 16.38
N ALA A 98 7.64 13.89 17.13
CA ALA A 98 8.51 14.93 16.60
C ALA A 98 9.68 14.35 15.79
N ALA A 99 10.22 13.20 16.20
CA ALA A 99 11.23 12.46 15.43
C ALA A 99 10.68 11.79 14.16
N GLY A 100 9.35 11.75 13.97
CA GLY A 100 8.69 11.18 12.79
C GLY A 100 8.29 9.70 12.95
N PHE A 101 8.27 9.15 14.16
CA PHE A 101 7.74 7.81 14.38
C PHE A 101 6.21 7.81 14.39
N SER A 102 5.62 6.68 13.99
CA SER A 102 4.16 6.54 13.95
C SER A 102 3.55 6.61 15.35
N ALA A 103 2.31 7.08 15.42
CA ALA A 103 1.49 6.98 16.62
C ALA A 103 1.39 5.54 17.13
N THR A 104 1.22 4.57 16.21
CA THR A 104 1.14 3.14 16.52
C THR A 104 2.40 2.60 17.18
N LEU A 105 3.59 2.83 16.59
CA LEU A 105 4.84 2.36 17.17
C LEU A 105 5.14 3.07 18.50
N SER A 106 4.87 4.37 18.56
CA SER A 106 5.09 5.17 19.77
C SER A 106 4.25 4.66 20.93
N LYS A 107 2.95 4.43 20.71
CA LYS A 107 2.04 3.86 21.69
C LYS A 107 2.53 2.50 22.19
N MET A 108 2.90 1.60 21.27
CA MET A 108 3.42 0.27 21.63
C MET A 108 4.65 0.34 22.54
N LEU A 109 5.59 1.24 22.26
CA LEU A 109 6.79 1.39 23.06
C LEU A 109 6.50 2.01 24.44
N ILE A 110 5.59 2.99 24.50
CA ILE A 110 5.21 3.66 25.74
C ILE A 110 4.48 2.71 26.70
N GLU A 111 3.57 1.88 26.19
CA GLU A 111 2.86 0.87 26.98
C GLU A 111 3.82 -0.16 27.61
N LYS A 112 4.92 -0.45 26.91
CA LYS A 112 5.92 -1.44 27.29
C LYS A 112 7.11 -0.84 28.05
N MET A 113 7.06 0.46 28.33
CA MET A 113 8.13 1.19 28.98
C MET A 113 8.21 0.88 30.48
N PRO A 114 9.41 0.65 31.05
CA PRO A 114 9.55 0.38 32.49
C PRO A 114 9.11 1.55 33.36
N ALA A 115 8.39 1.26 34.45
CA ALA A 115 7.91 2.26 35.39
C ALA A 115 9.05 2.88 36.23
N GLY A 116 8.81 4.09 36.76
CA GLY A 116 9.69 4.75 37.74
C GLY A 116 10.97 5.36 37.16
N ARG A 117 11.07 5.51 35.84
CA ARG A 117 12.24 6.12 35.17
C ARG A 117 12.00 7.60 34.87
N SER A 118 13.08 8.37 34.80
CA SER A 118 13.02 9.75 34.30
C SER A 118 12.64 9.78 32.81
N ALA A 119 12.22 10.94 32.29
CA ALA A 119 11.93 11.10 30.86
C ALA A 119 13.17 10.83 29.99
N GLU A 120 14.36 11.21 30.45
CA GLU A 120 15.62 10.98 29.73
C GLU A 120 16.00 9.49 29.68
N GLU A 121 15.87 8.78 30.80
CA GLU A 121 16.12 7.34 30.86
C GLU A 121 15.10 6.55 30.04
N SER A 122 13.85 6.99 30.05
CA SER A 122 12.76 6.45 29.26
C SER A 122 13.06 6.60 27.76
N LEU A 123 13.52 7.77 27.33
CA LEU A 123 13.89 8.01 25.94
C LEU A 123 15.12 7.19 25.52
N ARG A 124 16.12 7.06 26.39
CA ARG A 124 17.29 6.20 26.16
C ARG A 124 16.88 4.72 25.98
N TRP A 125 15.92 4.26 26.77
CA TRP A 125 15.34 2.92 26.61
C TRP A 125 14.63 2.78 25.26
N VAL A 126 13.78 3.75 24.87
CA VAL A 126 13.11 3.76 23.56
C VAL A 126 14.12 3.66 22.42
N ARG A 127 15.20 4.45 22.44
CA ARG A 127 16.24 4.40 21.41
C ARG A 127 16.91 3.04 21.33
N THR A 128 17.17 2.42 22.48
CA THR A 128 17.74 1.08 22.57
C THR A 128 16.80 0.03 21.97
N VAL A 129 15.50 0.09 22.28
CA VAL A 129 14.51 -0.85 21.75
C VAL A 129 14.35 -0.68 20.24
N LEU A 130 14.27 0.56 19.74
CA LEU A 130 14.20 0.84 18.30
C LEU A 130 15.41 0.26 17.56
N ALA A 131 16.63 0.51 18.07
CA ALA A 131 17.86 0.03 17.47
C ALA A 131 17.91 -1.51 17.44
N ARG A 132 17.47 -2.19 18.49
CA ARG A 132 17.44 -3.66 18.57
C ARG A 132 16.43 -4.31 17.64
N ASN A 133 15.34 -3.61 17.31
CA ASN A 133 14.29 -4.13 16.42
C ASN A 133 14.56 -3.87 14.93
N MET A 134 15.69 -3.23 14.61
CA MET A 134 16.11 -3.04 13.24
C MET A 134 16.91 -4.26 12.79
N ASN A 135 16.38 -5.01 11.83
CA ASN A 135 17.11 -6.10 11.19
C ASN A 135 18.11 -5.48 10.22
N VAL A 136 19.41 -5.56 10.50
CA VAL A 136 20.46 -5.07 9.62
C VAL A 136 21.38 -6.20 9.21
N ILE A 137 21.96 -6.12 8.01
CA ILE A 137 23.02 -7.06 7.63
C ILE A 137 24.26 -6.78 8.49
N ALA A 138 24.80 -7.82 9.10
CA ALA A 138 25.95 -7.68 10.00
C ALA A 138 27.28 -7.53 9.24
N ASN A 139 27.37 -8.12 8.05
CA ASN A 139 28.62 -8.22 7.30
C ASN A 139 28.36 -8.02 5.80
N GLU A 140 28.87 -6.92 5.25
CA GLU A 140 28.89 -6.67 3.81
C GLU A 140 29.70 -7.73 3.07
N ASP A 141 30.80 -8.19 3.67
CA ASP A 141 31.70 -9.15 3.04
C ASP A 141 30.96 -10.44 2.75
N ALA A 142 30.09 -10.89 3.64
CA ALA A 142 29.27 -12.08 3.39
C ALA A 142 28.32 -11.92 2.19
N LEU A 143 27.81 -10.71 1.96
CA LEU A 143 26.95 -10.41 0.80
C LEU A 143 27.76 -10.39 -0.50
N ILE A 144 28.87 -9.65 -0.50
CA ILE A 144 29.73 -9.49 -1.68
C ILE A 144 30.47 -10.80 -2.02
N GLU A 145 30.91 -11.55 -1.00
CA GLU A 145 31.57 -12.85 -1.15
C GLU A 145 30.58 -13.93 -1.56
N GLY A 146 29.34 -13.92 -1.04
CA GLY A 146 28.31 -14.89 -1.42
C GLY A 146 27.82 -14.74 -2.87
N GLY A 147 27.91 -13.53 -3.43
CA GLY A 147 27.50 -13.25 -4.81
C GLY A 147 26.01 -13.54 -5.07
N GLY A 148 25.68 -13.75 -6.34
CA GLY A 148 24.33 -14.05 -6.81
C GLY A 148 23.67 -12.92 -7.62
N VAL A 149 22.37 -13.04 -7.83
CA VAL A 149 21.59 -12.11 -8.67
C VAL A 149 20.75 -11.19 -7.78
N PHE A 150 20.98 -9.89 -7.87
CA PHE A 150 20.26 -8.88 -7.10
C PHE A 150 19.53 -7.91 -8.02
N ALA A 151 18.27 -7.64 -7.72
CA ALA A 151 17.47 -6.64 -8.44
C ALA A 151 17.12 -5.47 -7.53
N LEU A 152 17.48 -4.26 -7.92
CA LEU A 152 17.09 -3.05 -7.20
C LEU A 152 15.71 -2.64 -7.70
N VAL A 153 14.73 -2.61 -6.80
CA VAL A 153 13.32 -2.34 -7.12
C VAL A 153 12.77 -1.18 -6.29
N GLY A 154 11.67 -0.59 -6.74
CA GLY A 154 10.99 0.52 -6.05
C GLY A 154 10.55 1.66 -6.97
N PRO A 155 9.91 2.70 -6.40
CA PRO A 155 9.30 3.79 -7.16
C PRO A 155 10.25 4.60 -8.06
N THR A 156 9.68 5.40 -8.95
CA THR A 156 10.45 6.37 -9.73
C THR A 156 11.20 7.36 -8.83
N GLY A 157 12.40 7.76 -9.24
CA GLY A 157 13.19 8.76 -8.50
C GLY A 157 13.73 8.32 -7.12
N VAL A 158 13.49 7.08 -6.69
CA VAL A 158 13.94 6.57 -5.38
C VAL A 158 15.46 6.35 -5.28
N GLY A 159 16.19 6.39 -6.41
CA GLY A 159 17.65 6.21 -6.42
C GLY A 159 18.13 4.79 -6.72
N LYS A 160 17.35 3.97 -7.45
CA LYS A 160 17.74 2.61 -7.89
C LYS A 160 19.04 2.61 -8.69
N THR A 161 19.08 3.31 -9.83
CA THR A 161 20.26 3.36 -10.73
C THR A 161 21.52 3.80 -10.02
N THR A 162 21.43 4.86 -9.20
CA THR A 162 22.56 5.34 -8.38
C THR A 162 22.99 4.30 -7.35
N SER A 163 22.05 3.62 -6.68
CA SER A 163 22.36 2.56 -5.72
C SER A 163 22.98 1.34 -6.40
N THR A 164 22.52 1.00 -7.61
CA THR A 164 23.10 -0.06 -8.46
C THR A 164 24.55 0.27 -8.78
N ALA A 165 24.84 1.52 -9.18
CA ALA A 165 26.21 1.96 -9.47
C ALA A 165 27.13 1.91 -8.24
N LYS A 166 26.64 2.34 -7.06
CA LYS A 166 27.40 2.25 -5.80
C LYS A 166 27.71 0.81 -5.42
N LEU A 167 26.72 -0.07 -5.51
CA LEU A 167 26.92 -1.49 -5.22
C LEU A 167 27.85 -2.16 -6.25
N ALA A 168 27.70 -1.82 -7.53
CA ALA A 168 28.57 -2.28 -8.61
C ALA A 168 30.04 -1.91 -8.35
N ALA A 169 30.30 -0.64 -8.02
CA ALA A 169 31.63 -0.17 -7.68
C ALA A 169 32.23 -0.94 -6.49
N ARG A 170 31.44 -1.22 -5.45
CA ARG A 170 31.88 -2.06 -4.31
C ARG A 170 32.23 -3.50 -4.73
N CYS A 171 31.40 -4.12 -5.57
CA CYS A 171 31.68 -5.46 -6.10
C CYS A 171 32.97 -5.48 -6.96
N VAL A 172 33.17 -4.48 -7.81
CA VAL A 172 34.38 -4.35 -8.66
C VAL A 172 35.63 -4.15 -7.81
N MET A 173 35.58 -3.31 -6.78
CA MET A 173 36.70 -3.09 -5.86
C MET A 173 37.13 -4.37 -5.13
N ARG A 174 36.21 -5.32 -4.91
CA ARG A 174 36.48 -6.58 -4.21
C ARG A 174 36.93 -7.70 -5.15
N HIS A 175 36.18 -7.91 -6.24
CA HIS A 175 36.28 -9.10 -7.10
C HIS A 175 36.77 -8.81 -8.51
N GLY A 176 36.98 -7.53 -8.84
CA GLY A 176 37.30 -7.08 -10.19
C GLY A 176 36.09 -7.02 -11.13
N PRO A 177 36.22 -6.31 -12.26
CA PRO A 177 35.13 -6.10 -13.21
C PRO A 177 34.66 -7.39 -13.89
N GLU A 178 35.56 -8.36 -14.08
CA GLU A 178 35.26 -9.63 -14.75
C GLU A 178 34.26 -10.50 -13.99
N LYS A 179 34.11 -10.28 -12.69
CA LYS A 179 33.20 -11.04 -11.82
C LYS A 179 31.80 -10.42 -11.73
N LEU A 180 31.61 -9.20 -12.21
CA LEU A 180 30.35 -8.49 -12.19
C LEU A 180 29.70 -8.46 -13.58
N ALA A 181 28.37 -8.49 -13.62
CA ALA A 181 27.59 -8.05 -14.76
C ALA A 181 26.46 -7.11 -14.33
N LEU A 182 26.13 -6.15 -15.20
CA LEU A 182 25.04 -5.22 -14.99
C LEU A 182 23.95 -5.50 -16.02
N ILE A 183 22.71 -5.53 -15.57
CA ILE A 183 21.52 -5.63 -16.41
C ILE A 183 20.65 -4.41 -16.13
N THR A 184 20.07 -3.81 -17.16
CA THR A 184 18.99 -2.83 -17.03
C THR A 184 17.73 -3.32 -17.71
N THR A 185 16.60 -3.20 -17.00
CA THR A 185 15.27 -3.39 -17.58
C THR A 185 14.64 -2.05 -18.00
N ASP A 186 15.34 -0.93 -17.80
CA ASP A 186 14.86 0.42 -18.07
C ASP A 186 15.37 0.93 -19.43
N ALA A 187 14.99 0.22 -20.49
CA ALA A 187 15.43 0.54 -21.85
C ALA A 187 14.72 1.78 -22.45
N TYR A 188 13.62 2.24 -21.84
CA TYR A 188 12.80 3.33 -22.37
C TYR A 188 13.26 4.71 -21.89
N ARG A 189 13.80 4.82 -20.68
CA ARG A 189 14.25 6.10 -20.13
C ARG A 189 15.72 6.33 -20.49
N ILE A 190 15.92 7.08 -21.58
CA ILE A 190 17.23 7.40 -22.16
C ILE A 190 18.24 7.81 -21.07
N GLY A 191 17.86 8.73 -20.18
CA GLY A 191 18.76 9.24 -19.14
C GLY A 191 19.20 8.18 -18.11
N ALA A 192 18.30 7.30 -17.67
CA ALA A 192 18.64 6.26 -16.69
C ALA A 192 19.53 5.17 -17.33
N HIS A 193 19.17 4.74 -18.54
CA HIS A 193 19.96 3.79 -19.32
C HIS A 193 21.37 4.32 -19.63
N GLU A 194 21.49 5.56 -20.09
CA GLU A 194 22.77 6.20 -20.37
C GLU A 194 23.61 6.37 -19.10
N GLN A 195 22.99 6.77 -17.98
CA GLN A 195 23.67 6.90 -16.71
C GLN A 195 24.30 5.57 -16.25
N LEU A 196 23.55 4.47 -16.30
CA LEU A 196 24.11 3.16 -15.92
C LEU A 196 25.21 2.72 -16.89
N ARG A 197 25.07 2.99 -18.19
CA ARG A 197 26.09 2.68 -19.19
C ARG A 197 27.39 3.46 -18.98
N ILE A 198 27.30 4.73 -18.56
CA ILE A 198 28.46 5.55 -18.18
C ILE A 198 29.17 4.92 -16.98
N TYR A 199 28.43 4.54 -15.93
CA TYR A 199 29.02 3.85 -14.78
C TYR A 199 29.66 2.52 -15.17
N GLY A 200 29.00 1.72 -16.02
CA GLY A 200 29.56 0.48 -16.54
C GLY A 200 30.89 0.72 -17.27
N LYS A 201 30.97 1.75 -18.13
CA LYS A 201 32.21 2.13 -18.81
C LYS A 201 33.32 2.55 -17.84
N ILE A 202 33.00 3.35 -16.82
CA ILE A 202 33.96 3.79 -15.78
C ILE A 202 34.48 2.57 -15.00
N LEU A 203 33.61 1.62 -14.69
CA LEU A 203 33.95 0.43 -13.90
C LEU A 203 34.54 -0.72 -14.75
N GLY A 204 34.56 -0.62 -16.07
CA GLY A 204 34.99 -1.69 -16.97
C GLY A 204 34.00 -2.87 -17.04
N VAL A 205 32.72 -2.64 -16.76
CA VAL A 205 31.68 -3.68 -16.70
C VAL A 205 30.66 -3.48 -17.82
N MET A 206 30.37 -4.54 -18.56
CA MET A 206 29.35 -4.51 -19.61
C MET A 206 27.94 -4.41 -19.00
N VAL A 207 27.12 -3.53 -19.60
CA VAL A 207 25.71 -3.35 -19.26
C VAL A 207 24.84 -4.00 -20.33
N HIS A 208 24.03 -4.97 -19.93
CA HIS A 208 23.08 -5.67 -20.79
C HIS A 208 21.70 -5.02 -20.66
N SER A 209 21.03 -4.78 -21.78
CA SER A 209 19.64 -4.28 -21.78
C SER A 209 18.69 -5.44 -22.05
N VAL A 210 17.65 -5.57 -21.22
CA VAL A 210 16.60 -6.60 -21.38
C VAL A 210 15.24 -5.94 -21.39
N LYS A 211 14.28 -6.48 -22.15
CA LYS A 211 12.95 -5.88 -22.31
C LYS A 211 11.86 -6.66 -21.56
N ASP A 212 11.98 -7.98 -21.52
CA ASP A 212 10.97 -8.86 -20.96
C ASP A 212 11.58 -10.06 -20.21
N GLU A 213 10.72 -10.91 -19.67
CA GLU A 213 11.09 -12.12 -18.93
C GLU A 213 11.95 -13.09 -19.76
N ALA A 214 11.66 -13.23 -21.05
CA ALA A 214 12.39 -14.15 -21.92
C ALA A 214 13.82 -13.64 -22.15
N ASP A 215 13.96 -12.35 -22.46
CA ASP A 215 15.26 -11.68 -22.57
C ASP A 215 16.07 -11.79 -21.28
N LEU A 216 15.44 -11.51 -20.13
CA LEU A 216 16.11 -11.60 -18.83
C LEU A 216 16.57 -13.03 -18.52
N ARG A 217 15.74 -14.04 -18.83
CA ARG A 217 16.09 -15.45 -18.67
C ARG A 217 17.28 -15.85 -19.54
N ILE A 218 17.35 -15.37 -20.78
CA ILE A 218 18.49 -15.62 -21.69
C ILE A 218 19.75 -14.94 -21.13
N ALA A 219 19.68 -13.66 -20.78
CA ALA A 219 20.81 -12.91 -20.23
C ALA A 219 21.36 -13.57 -18.95
N LEU A 220 20.48 -13.97 -18.02
CA LEU A 220 20.92 -14.64 -16.79
C LEU A 220 21.52 -16.04 -17.06
N LYS A 221 21.11 -16.73 -18.12
CA LYS A 221 21.74 -17.99 -18.53
C LYS A 221 23.17 -17.76 -19.06
N GLU A 222 23.37 -16.74 -19.89
CA GLU A 222 24.69 -16.38 -20.42
C GLU A 222 25.63 -15.89 -19.32
N LEU A 223 25.09 -15.21 -18.31
CA LEU A 223 25.83 -14.62 -17.20
C LEU A 223 26.02 -15.57 -16.00
N ARG A 224 25.68 -16.87 -16.10
CA ARG A 224 25.80 -17.83 -14.98
C ARG A 224 27.21 -17.98 -14.39
N ASN A 225 28.24 -17.65 -15.16
CA ASN A 225 29.64 -17.71 -14.71
C ASN A 225 30.10 -16.43 -13.99
N LYS A 226 29.26 -15.38 -13.97
CA LYS A 226 29.53 -14.17 -13.21
C LYS A 226 29.24 -14.43 -11.73
N HIS A 227 30.10 -13.90 -10.88
CA HIS A 227 29.95 -14.01 -9.43
C HIS A 227 28.72 -13.23 -8.95
N THR A 228 28.52 -12.04 -9.50
CA THR A 228 27.42 -11.16 -9.14
C THR A 228 26.78 -10.59 -10.40
N VAL A 229 25.45 -10.56 -10.41
CA VAL A 229 24.66 -9.87 -11.43
C VAL A 229 23.77 -8.86 -10.72
N LEU A 230 23.89 -7.58 -11.08
CA LEU A 230 23.03 -6.52 -10.56
C LEU A 230 22.06 -6.08 -11.64
N ILE A 231 20.77 -6.08 -11.31
CA ILE A 231 19.68 -5.69 -12.19
C ILE A 231 19.14 -4.33 -11.72
N ASP A 232 19.29 -3.31 -12.54
CA ASP A 232 18.62 -2.03 -12.39
C ASP A 232 17.23 -2.10 -13.03
N THR A 233 16.17 -1.97 -12.25
CA THR A 233 14.82 -2.05 -12.79
C THR A 233 14.24 -0.69 -13.12
N VAL A 234 13.28 -0.68 -14.03
CA VAL A 234 12.44 0.50 -14.28
C VAL A 234 11.72 0.91 -12.98
N GLY A 235 11.68 2.22 -12.71
CA GLY A 235 10.90 2.73 -11.60
C GLY A 235 9.42 2.72 -11.92
N VAL A 236 8.63 2.09 -11.04
CA VAL A 236 7.19 1.94 -11.23
C VAL A 236 6.48 2.52 -10.01
N SER A 237 5.44 3.32 -10.23
CA SER A 237 4.62 3.83 -9.12
C SER A 237 4.01 2.66 -8.34
N GLN A 238 3.98 2.73 -7.01
CA GLN A 238 3.45 1.66 -6.16
C GLN A 238 1.96 1.35 -6.39
N ARG A 239 1.24 2.23 -7.07
CA ARG A 239 -0.19 2.07 -7.42
C ARG A 239 -0.41 1.55 -8.84
N ASP A 240 0.66 1.36 -9.60
CA ASP A 240 0.61 0.88 -10.97
C ASP A 240 0.62 -0.65 -11.01
N GLN A 241 -0.15 -1.25 -11.91
CA GLN A 241 -0.20 -2.70 -12.11
C GLN A 241 1.14 -3.27 -12.61
N MET A 242 1.95 -2.43 -13.27
CA MET A 242 3.31 -2.77 -13.71
C MET A 242 4.22 -3.22 -12.56
N VAL A 243 3.92 -2.91 -11.28
CA VAL A 243 4.70 -3.42 -10.15
C VAL A 243 4.60 -4.94 -10.09
N THR A 244 3.40 -5.49 -10.26
CA THR A 244 3.16 -6.93 -10.26
C THR A 244 3.85 -7.61 -11.44
N GLU A 245 3.77 -7.00 -12.62
CA GLU A 245 4.44 -7.50 -13.84
C GLU A 245 5.97 -7.52 -13.66
N GLN A 246 6.54 -6.45 -13.08
CA GLN A 246 7.97 -6.39 -12.77
C GLN A 246 8.37 -7.48 -11.78
N VAL A 247 7.60 -7.71 -10.71
CA VAL A 247 7.89 -8.77 -9.74
C VAL A 247 7.79 -10.14 -10.39
N ALA A 248 6.77 -10.38 -11.22
CA ALA A 248 6.57 -11.63 -11.95
C ALA A 248 7.72 -11.91 -12.93
N MET A 249 8.15 -10.90 -13.71
CA MET A 249 9.30 -11.00 -14.62
C MET A 249 10.57 -11.43 -13.89
N LEU A 250 10.87 -10.83 -12.74
CA LEU A 250 12.06 -11.17 -11.95
C LEU A 250 11.99 -12.60 -11.38
N GLN A 251 10.80 -13.04 -10.96
CA GLN A 251 10.59 -14.40 -10.45
C GLN A 251 10.63 -15.46 -11.57
N GLY A 252 10.08 -15.14 -12.74
CA GLY A 252 10.04 -16.02 -13.92
C GLY A 252 11.38 -16.17 -14.64
N ALA A 253 12.38 -15.37 -14.28
CA ALA A 253 13.69 -15.34 -14.95
C ALA A 253 14.52 -16.64 -14.82
N GLY A 254 14.10 -17.59 -13.97
CA GLY A 254 14.75 -18.90 -13.85
C GLY A 254 16.09 -18.87 -13.09
N ALA A 255 16.25 -17.87 -12.22
CA ALA A 255 17.34 -17.71 -11.25
C ALA A 255 16.76 -17.23 -9.91
N ASP A 256 17.48 -17.46 -8.81
CA ASP A 256 17.13 -16.92 -7.50
C ASP A 256 17.45 -15.41 -7.45
N VAL A 257 16.51 -14.58 -7.89
CA VAL A 257 16.66 -13.13 -7.93
C VAL A 257 16.28 -12.52 -6.59
N LYS A 258 17.28 -12.01 -5.86
CA LYS A 258 17.11 -11.32 -4.57
C LYS A 258 16.77 -9.86 -4.81
N ARG A 259 15.56 -9.45 -4.45
CA ARG A 259 15.07 -8.08 -4.63
C ARG A 259 15.47 -7.21 -3.44
N LEU A 260 16.09 -6.07 -3.72
CA LEU A 260 16.43 -5.02 -2.76
C LEU A 260 15.53 -3.82 -3.01
N LEU A 261 14.59 -3.58 -2.09
CA LEU A 261 13.64 -2.48 -2.20
C LEU A 261 14.29 -1.16 -1.78
N CYS A 262 14.44 -0.23 -2.71
CA CYS A 262 14.89 1.12 -2.40
C CYS A 262 13.74 1.93 -1.79
N LEU A 263 13.99 2.55 -0.63
CA LEU A 263 13.04 3.36 0.12
C LEU A 263 13.55 4.80 0.22
N ASN A 264 12.76 5.76 -0.27
CA ASN A 264 13.11 7.17 -0.18
C ASN A 264 12.93 7.68 1.26
N SER A 265 14.02 8.09 1.91
CA SER A 265 13.97 8.57 3.30
C SER A 265 13.23 9.89 3.46
N THR A 266 12.95 10.63 2.38
CA THR A 266 12.17 11.88 2.43
C THR A 266 10.64 11.65 2.37
N SER A 267 10.20 10.41 2.11
CA SER A 267 8.79 10.09 1.94
C SER A 267 8.03 10.03 3.27
N THR A 268 6.71 10.25 3.20
CA THR A 268 5.82 10.06 4.35
C THR A 268 5.66 8.58 4.68
N GLN A 269 5.26 8.31 5.92
CA GLN A 269 5.06 6.96 6.40
C GLN A 269 3.98 6.19 5.61
N GLU A 270 2.91 6.87 5.20
CA GLU A 270 1.81 6.29 4.42
C GLU A 270 2.31 5.85 3.06
N THR A 271 3.06 6.73 2.38
CA THR A 271 3.66 6.45 1.07
C THR A 271 4.63 5.27 1.17
N LEU A 272 5.50 5.26 2.18
CA LEU A 272 6.44 4.17 2.41
C LEU A 272 5.73 2.84 2.70
N THR A 273 4.62 2.87 3.45
CA THR A 273 3.81 1.69 3.74
C THR A 273 3.16 1.14 2.47
N GLU A 274 2.61 2.00 1.61
CA GLU A 274 2.08 1.59 0.30
C GLU A 274 3.17 0.95 -0.58
N VAL A 275 4.36 1.56 -0.63
CA VAL A 275 5.51 1.05 -1.40
C VAL A 275 5.90 -0.34 -0.89
N VAL A 276 6.08 -0.51 0.42
CA VAL A 276 6.45 -1.82 0.97
C VAL A 276 5.37 -2.85 0.65
N ARG A 277 4.08 -2.50 0.79
CA ARG A 277 2.97 -3.41 0.48
C ARG A 277 2.96 -3.81 -1.00
N ALA A 278 3.19 -2.89 -1.91
CA ALA A 278 3.19 -3.15 -3.35
C ALA A 278 4.35 -4.06 -3.78
N TYR A 279 5.51 -3.94 -3.14
CA TYR A 279 6.73 -4.69 -3.48
C TYR A 279 6.97 -5.93 -2.58
N GLN A 280 6.09 -6.20 -1.62
CA GLN A 280 6.12 -7.40 -0.79
C GLN A 280 5.88 -8.68 -1.61
N GLY A 281 6.31 -9.83 -1.08
CA GLY A 281 6.14 -11.14 -1.72
C GLY A 281 7.46 -11.88 -1.92
N SER A 282 7.42 -12.98 -2.68
CA SER A 282 8.57 -13.88 -2.86
C SER A 282 9.77 -13.16 -3.48
N GLY A 283 10.97 -13.46 -2.98
CA GLY A 283 12.23 -12.88 -3.43
C GLY A 283 12.57 -11.50 -2.86
N LEU A 284 11.74 -10.89 -1.98
CA LEU A 284 12.16 -9.65 -1.28
C LEU A 284 13.19 -9.99 -0.20
N ALA A 285 14.47 -9.73 -0.49
CA ALA A 285 15.58 -10.04 0.41
C ALA A 285 15.78 -8.97 1.49
N GLY A 286 15.53 -7.71 1.14
CA GLY A 286 15.73 -6.58 2.04
C GLY A 286 15.46 -5.23 1.40
N ALA A 287 15.93 -4.18 2.06
CA ALA A 287 15.75 -2.81 1.66
C ALA A 287 17.05 -2.00 1.67
N ILE A 288 17.07 -0.92 0.90
CA ILE A 288 18.10 0.13 0.91
C ILE A 288 17.39 1.45 1.22
N MET A 289 17.76 2.13 2.29
CA MET A 289 17.27 3.49 2.52
C MET A 289 18.10 4.46 1.69
N THR A 290 17.47 5.28 0.87
CA THR A 290 18.13 6.24 -0.01
C THR A 290 17.82 7.67 0.41
N LYS A 291 18.60 8.63 -0.11
CA LYS A 291 18.39 10.07 0.09
C LYS A 291 18.36 10.51 1.55
N LEU A 292 19.17 9.89 2.40
CA LEU A 292 19.26 10.27 3.82
C LEU A 292 19.77 11.72 4.00
N ASP A 293 20.58 12.21 3.05
CA ASP A 293 21.09 13.57 2.98
C ASP A 293 20.03 14.63 2.66
N GLU A 294 18.97 14.24 1.96
CA GLU A 294 17.84 15.13 1.62
C GLU A 294 16.73 15.11 2.69
N ALA A 295 16.80 14.18 3.64
CA ALA A 295 15.71 13.93 4.59
C ALA A 295 15.73 14.89 5.77
N ALA A 296 14.67 15.70 5.89
CA ALA A 296 14.44 16.56 7.04
C ALA A 296 14.17 15.77 8.33
N SER A 297 13.63 14.56 8.21
CA SER A 297 13.51 13.56 9.28
C SER A 297 13.58 12.16 8.65
N ILE A 298 14.14 11.21 9.39
CA ILE A 298 14.22 9.80 8.97
C ILE A 298 13.35 8.87 9.83
N GLY A 299 12.62 9.40 10.82
CA GLY A 299 11.77 8.56 11.68
C GLY A 299 10.71 7.79 10.90
N ASN A 300 10.12 8.41 9.88
CA ASN A 300 9.08 7.78 9.05
C ASN A 300 9.57 6.48 8.40
N VAL A 301 10.78 6.49 7.83
CA VAL A 301 11.35 5.32 7.15
C VAL A 301 11.86 4.28 8.14
N LEU A 302 12.41 4.70 9.28
CA LEU A 302 12.79 3.77 10.35
C LEU A 302 11.57 3.05 10.94
N ASP A 303 10.48 3.78 11.17
CA ASP A 303 9.20 3.23 11.62
C ASP A 303 8.72 2.11 10.69
N VAL A 304 8.70 2.36 9.38
CA VAL A 304 8.28 1.36 8.39
C VAL A 304 9.24 0.17 8.35
N VAL A 305 10.56 0.39 8.34
CA VAL A 305 11.56 -0.69 8.36
C VAL A 305 11.37 -1.59 9.59
N ILE A 306 11.17 -1.00 10.77
CA ILE A 306 10.97 -1.73 12.04
C ILE A 306 9.63 -2.49 12.03
N ARG A 307 8.52 -1.81 11.75
CA ARG A 307 7.18 -2.44 11.80
C ARG A 307 7.00 -3.53 10.74
N GLN A 308 7.59 -3.34 9.55
CA GLN A 308 7.52 -4.31 8.47
C GLN A 308 8.60 -5.40 8.56
N LYS A 309 9.51 -5.31 9.56
CA LYS A 309 10.62 -6.25 9.81
C LYS A 309 11.52 -6.44 8.58
N LEU A 310 11.77 -5.35 7.84
CA LEU A 310 12.61 -5.40 6.65
C LEU A 310 14.07 -5.56 7.06
N ASN A 311 14.78 -6.45 6.35
CA ASN A 311 16.24 -6.53 6.46
C ASN A 311 16.86 -5.34 5.74
N LEU A 312 17.49 -4.44 6.48
CA LEU A 312 18.14 -3.26 5.94
C LEU A 312 19.58 -3.58 5.56
N PHE A 313 19.85 -3.51 4.25
CA PHE A 313 21.16 -3.84 3.69
C PHE A 313 22.07 -2.62 3.73
N TYR A 314 21.59 -1.50 3.21
CA TYR A 314 22.37 -0.29 3.07
C TYR A 314 21.57 0.96 3.36
N VAL A 315 22.30 2.03 3.69
CA VAL A 315 21.83 3.41 3.70
C VAL A 315 22.67 4.24 2.74
N SER A 316 22.03 5.14 2.00
CA SER A 316 22.68 6.05 1.06
C SER A 316 22.39 7.50 1.44
N ASN A 317 23.45 8.28 1.61
CA ASN A 317 23.44 9.64 2.17
C ASN A 317 24.18 10.65 1.26
N GLY A 318 24.13 10.47 -0.05
CA GLY A 318 24.73 11.38 -1.01
C GLY A 318 24.78 10.81 -2.41
N GLN A 319 25.52 11.47 -3.29
CA GLN A 319 25.59 11.17 -4.73
C GLN A 319 26.91 10.50 -5.16
N ARG A 320 27.93 10.47 -4.30
CA ARG A 320 29.26 9.94 -4.63
C ARG A 320 29.25 8.41 -4.74
N VAL A 321 30.02 7.90 -5.71
CA VAL A 321 30.10 6.48 -6.03
C VAL A 321 31.55 6.02 -5.84
N PRO A 322 31.84 5.04 -4.96
CA PRO A 322 30.93 4.26 -4.10
C PRO A 322 30.70 4.83 -2.70
N GLU A 323 31.27 5.99 -2.36
CA GLU A 323 31.53 6.39 -0.97
C GLU A 323 30.27 6.63 -0.15
N ASP A 324 29.18 7.11 -0.76
CA ASP A 324 27.93 7.47 -0.07
C ASP A 324 26.93 6.30 0.01
N LEU A 325 27.43 5.06 0.05
CA LEU A 325 26.64 3.87 0.41
C LEU A 325 27.28 3.28 1.67
N HIS A 326 26.50 2.99 2.71
CA HIS A 326 27.03 2.52 3.99
C HIS A 326 26.18 1.38 4.54
N LEU A 327 26.79 0.53 5.36
CA LEU A 327 26.03 -0.40 6.18
C LEU A 327 25.21 0.37 7.21
N ALA A 328 24.01 -0.12 7.48
CA ALA A 328 23.15 0.46 8.50
C ALA A 328 23.72 0.20 9.89
N LYS A 329 23.88 1.27 10.66
CA LYS A 329 24.23 1.20 12.08
C LYS A 329 23.00 1.61 12.90
N PRO A 330 22.26 0.67 13.50
CA PRO A 330 20.95 0.94 14.08
C PRO A 330 20.95 2.08 15.09
N MET A 331 21.93 2.11 16.01
CA MET A 331 21.99 3.14 17.04
C MET A 331 22.27 4.53 16.45
N GLU A 332 23.17 4.63 15.47
CA GLU A 332 23.47 5.91 14.81
C GLU A 332 22.25 6.44 14.03
N LEU A 333 21.49 5.55 13.37
CA LEU A 333 20.26 5.93 12.65
C LEU A 333 19.17 6.40 13.61
N VAL A 334 18.98 5.72 14.74
CA VAL A 334 17.99 6.11 15.75
C VAL A 334 18.37 7.45 16.38
N GLU A 335 19.62 7.64 16.81
CA GLU A 335 20.08 8.92 17.35
C GLU A 335 19.95 10.06 16.31
N ARG A 336 20.22 9.78 15.03
CA ARG A 336 19.99 10.74 13.95
C ARG A 336 18.51 11.12 13.80
N ALA A 337 17.58 10.16 13.93
CA ALA A 337 16.14 10.45 13.87
C ALA A 337 15.69 11.42 14.97
N PHE A 338 16.17 11.24 16.20
CA PHE A 338 15.83 12.12 17.33
C PHE A 338 16.55 13.48 17.27
N ARG A 339 17.68 13.59 16.56
CA ARG A 339 18.34 14.89 16.29
C ARG A 339 17.61 15.70 15.21
N LEU A 340 17.15 15.03 14.16
CA LEU A 340 16.42 15.63 13.03
C LEU A 340 14.92 15.81 13.33
N LYS A 341 14.57 16.02 14.60
CA LYS A 341 13.17 16.16 15.01
C LYS A 341 12.61 17.50 14.56
N LYS A 342 11.32 17.49 14.22
CA LYS A 342 10.55 18.72 14.06
C LYS A 342 10.43 19.43 15.40
N ASP A 343 10.06 20.71 15.38
CA ASP A 343 9.74 21.43 16.61
C ASP A 343 8.69 20.65 17.42
N VAL A 344 9.04 20.31 18.65
CA VAL A 344 8.23 19.47 19.56
C VAL A 344 6.87 20.15 19.83
N ASN A 345 6.84 21.49 19.72
CA ASN A 345 5.63 22.31 19.89
C ASN A 345 4.60 22.17 18.74
N GLN A 346 4.91 21.43 17.66
CA GLN A 346 3.91 21.12 16.63
C GLN A 346 2.81 20.18 17.11
N PHE A 347 3.04 19.43 18.19
CA PHE A 347 2.04 18.57 18.81
C PHE A 347 1.63 19.17 20.14
N ALA A 348 0.49 19.86 20.18
CA ALA A 348 -0.07 20.34 21.43
C ALA A 348 -0.53 19.15 22.29
N ASP A 349 -0.50 19.30 23.61
CA ASP A 349 -0.96 18.26 24.53
C ASP A 349 -2.44 17.90 24.33
N SER A 350 -3.23 18.82 23.76
CA SER A 350 -4.62 18.60 23.34
C SER A 350 -4.78 17.62 22.18
N ASP A 351 -3.76 17.46 21.34
CA ASP A 351 -3.88 16.73 20.07
C ASP A 351 -3.44 15.26 20.21
N LEU A 352 -2.68 14.95 21.26
CA LEU A 352 -2.18 13.61 21.55
C LEU A 352 -3.28 12.56 21.73
N PRO A 353 -4.39 12.82 22.46
CA PRO A 353 -5.46 11.84 22.63
C PRO A 353 -6.07 11.39 21.29
N MET A 354 -6.33 12.35 20.39
CA MET A 354 -6.92 12.07 19.08
C MET A 354 -5.96 11.26 18.19
N LEU A 355 -4.68 11.61 18.17
CA LEU A 355 -3.65 10.86 17.43
C LEU A 355 -3.50 9.42 17.93
N MET A 356 -3.67 9.21 19.24
CA MET A 356 -3.57 7.89 19.88
C MET A 356 -4.83 7.05 19.71
N ALA A 357 -6.01 7.68 19.60
CA ALA A 357 -7.26 7.00 19.24
C ALA A 357 -7.20 6.46 17.81
N ALA A 358 -6.60 7.23 16.89
CA ALA A 358 -6.41 6.82 15.50
C ALA A 358 -5.31 5.77 15.30
N ALA A 359 -4.46 5.52 16.31
CA ALA A 359 -3.40 4.52 16.24
C ALA A 359 -4.00 3.10 16.28
N GLY A 360 -4.10 2.46 15.11
CA GLY A 360 -4.59 1.08 15.00
C GLY A 360 -3.68 0.04 15.67
N ASN A 361 -4.24 -1.14 15.98
CA ASN A 361 -3.53 -2.26 16.62
C ASN A 361 -2.70 -3.14 15.64
N ASP A 362 -2.61 -2.77 14.35
CA ASP A 362 -2.02 -3.58 13.27
C ASP A 362 -0.48 -3.65 13.26
N ALA A 363 0.19 -3.46 14.40
CA ALA A 363 1.65 -3.53 14.47
C ALA A 363 2.14 -4.91 14.89
N ARG A 364 3.04 -5.49 14.08
CA ARG A 364 3.77 -6.71 14.43
C ARG A 364 4.57 -6.52 15.72
N GLU A 365 4.71 -7.58 16.51
CA GLU A 365 5.38 -7.51 17.82
C GLU A 365 6.80 -6.93 17.73
N VAL A 366 7.07 -5.97 18.63
CA VAL A 366 8.39 -5.38 18.87
C VAL A 366 9.04 -6.11 20.05
N HIS A 367 10.28 -6.59 19.86
CA HIS A 367 11.08 -7.27 20.87
C HIS A 367 11.65 -6.26 21.87
N LEU A 368 11.40 -6.44 23.17
CA LEU A 368 11.73 -5.43 24.19
C LEU A 368 13.05 -5.68 24.91
N GLY A 369 13.57 -6.91 24.84
CA GLY A 369 14.68 -7.39 25.65
C GLY A 369 15.03 -8.79 25.19
#